data_AF-A0AAW0YQX1-F1
#
_entry.id   AF-A0AAW0YQX1-F1
#
_cell.length_a   1.000
_cell.length_b   1.000
_cell.length_c   1.000
_cell.angle_alpha   90.00
_cell.angle_beta   90.00
_cell.angle_gamma   90.00
#
_symmetry.space_group_name_H-M   'P 1'
#
loop_
_entity.id
_entity.type
_entity.pdbx_description
1 polymer ?
#
loop_
_entity_poly.entity_id
_entity_poly.type
_entity_poly.pdbx_seq_one_letter_code
_entity_poly.pdbx_strand_id
1 'polypeptide(L)'
;MDGSKSMKDDKEMLTQLGKQLVESIKNITSNFRVGFGIFVDKAILPYISTLPFNADSCPECEAPFSYKNILSLTDDSSIFVNAVKESKVASNIDYPEGGFDGLMQAIVCEREIDWRNQSTRLIVLSTDAGFHIAGDGKLGGITKPNDKTCHLDADGRYTHYDVLDYPSVAEISEMADSRRMQLIFAVTQEQEPLYSHLKELIPRTSFSILEQDSSNIISILTSQVKDIINRVTINVEGASDAISVQLYSKCKDEKLEERTQCNNLNAGDEVEFKVVIQVNKCPKDQDEWMITLFISPEGHKQALTIDLTMMCDCKCEQPGDQCSKVGDYKCGVCSCHPGYIGDKCECELSGNEVQSTDESCKLTNSSLVCSGQGDCICGMCVCKTLRKPERYKKCAQVMVHVNVISAGASLRTSASSAKTALNVLGSVMNISHASSVNSPVEKRALLPTVTPTVRSLTLLWSSPLQK
;
A
#
# COMPACT_ATOMS: atom_id res chain seq x y z
N MET A 1 -8.57 -17.65 20.09
CA MET A 1 -9.87 -18.30 20.35
C MET A 1 -10.42 -17.75 21.65
N ASP A 2 -11.70 -17.45 21.68
CA ASP A 2 -12.42 -17.16 22.91
C ASP A 2 -12.47 -18.40 23.83
N GLY A 3 -12.00 -18.23 25.05
CA GLY A 3 -11.90 -19.22 26.10
C GLY A 3 -12.98 -19.10 27.16
N SER A 4 -14.04 -18.32 26.91
CA SER A 4 -15.22 -18.26 27.75
C SER A 4 -15.87 -19.66 27.87
N LYS A 5 -16.73 -19.82 28.89
CA LYS A 5 -17.38 -21.10 29.15
C LYS A 5 -18.35 -21.50 28.04
N SER A 6 -18.92 -20.54 27.30
CA SER A 6 -19.83 -20.83 26.18
C SER A 6 -19.10 -21.47 25.01
N MET A 7 -17.81 -21.17 24.82
CA MET A 7 -16.97 -21.71 23.74
C MET A 7 -16.34 -23.08 24.05
N LYS A 8 -16.86 -23.81 25.06
CA LYS A 8 -16.27 -25.07 25.53
C LYS A 8 -16.36 -26.17 24.46
N ASP A 9 -17.53 -26.35 23.89
CA ASP A 9 -17.81 -27.34 22.84
C ASP A 9 -17.06 -27.01 21.55
N ASP A 10 -16.94 -25.73 21.18
CA ASP A 10 -16.08 -25.29 20.07
C ASP A 10 -14.62 -25.72 20.25
N LYS A 11 -14.11 -25.67 21.48
CA LYS A 11 -12.73 -26.06 21.80
C LYS A 11 -12.54 -27.57 21.68
N GLU A 12 -13.54 -28.33 22.12
CA GLU A 12 -13.56 -29.78 21.96
C GLU A 12 -13.60 -30.16 20.46
N MET A 13 -14.41 -29.47 19.66
CA MET A 13 -14.45 -29.64 18.21
C MET A 13 -13.10 -29.31 17.57
N LEU A 14 -12.49 -28.16 17.89
CA LEU A 14 -11.17 -27.79 17.40
C LEU A 14 -10.08 -28.80 17.77
N THR A 15 -10.19 -29.44 18.93
CA THR A 15 -9.29 -30.52 19.33
C THR A 15 -9.46 -31.75 18.41
N GLN A 16 -10.69 -32.12 18.08
CA GLN A 16 -10.99 -33.24 17.18
C GLN A 16 -10.57 -32.95 15.73
N LEU A 17 -10.81 -31.72 15.29
CA LEU A 17 -10.59 -31.22 13.94
C LEU A 17 -9.16 -30.74 13.69
N GLY A 18 -8.37 -30.46 14.73
CA GLY A 18 -7.05 -29.82 14.59
C GLY A 18 -6.07 -30.60 13.71
N LYS A 19 -6.12 -31.94 13.74
CA LYS A 19 -5.31 -32.76 12.84
C LYS A 19 -5.73 -32.59 11.38
N GLN A 20 -7.04 -32.64 11.11
CA GLN A 20 -7.59 -32.45 9.77
C GLN A 20 -7.36 -31.03 9.24
N LEU A 21 -7.41 -30.02 10.11
CA LEU A 21 -7.09 -28.64 9.77
C LEU A 21 -5.66 -28.54 9.22
N VAL A 22 -4.70 -29.07 9.98
CA VAL A 22 -3.30 -29.00 9.58
C VAL A 22 -3.03 -29.82 8.32
N GLU A 23 -3.64 -31.00 8.18
CA GLU A 23 -3.55 -31.80 6.95
C GLU A 23 -4.15 -31.09 5.73
N SER A 24 -5.28 -30.39 5.90
CA SER A 24 -5.93 -29.63 4.85
C SER A 24 -5.07 -28.45 4.38
N ILE A 25 -4.40 -27.77 5.31
CA ILE A 25 -3.46 -26.68 4.99
C ILE A 25 -2.18 -27.24 4.35
N LYS A 26 -1.65 -28.37 4.84
CA LYS A 26 -0.49 -29.08 4.24
C LYS A 26 -0.72 -29.44 2.77
N ASN A 27 -1.95 -29.80 2.42
CA ASN A 27 -2.33 -30.10 1.04
C ASN A 27 -2.32 -28.85 0.13
N ILE A 28 -2.41 -27.64 0.69
CA ILE A 28 -2.37 -26.39 -0.06
C ILE A 28 -0.95 -25.84 -0.12
N THR A 29 -0.22 -25.87 1.01
CA THR A 29 1.14 -25.35 1.10
C THR A 29 2.01 -26.22 2.01
N SER A 30 3.21 -26.53 1.54
CA SER A 30 4.20 -27.32 2.29
C SER A 30 4.91 -26.52 3.38
N ASN A 31 4.78 -25.18 3.38
CA ASN A 31 5.56 -24.30 4.25
C ASN A 31 4.66 -23.36 5.07
N PHE A 32 3.92 -23.95 6.01
CA PHE A 32 3.04 -23.25 6.94
C PHE A 32 3.48 -23.49 8.39
N ARG A 33 3.06 -22.60 9.29
CA ARG A 33 3.16 -22.78 10.74
C ARG A 33 1.83 -22.40 11.36
N VAL A 34 1.50 -23.02 12.49
CA VAL A 34 0.28 -22.82 13.24
C VAL A 34 0.63 -22.56 14.71
N GLY A 35 -0.13 -21.68 15.35
CA GLY A 35 0.03 -21.30 16.76
C GLY A 35 -1.34 -21.20 17.39
N PHE A 36 -1.39 -21.11 18.72
CA PHE A 36 -2.64 -21.06 19.46
C PHE A 36 -2.58 -20.05 20.59
N GLY A 37 -3.56 -19.16 20.62
CA GLY A 37 -3.78 -18.21 21.71
C GLY A 37 -5.23 -18.22 22.14
N ILE A 38 -5.45 -17.99 23.43
CA ILE A 38 -6.76 -18.01 24.08
C ILE A 38 -6.98 -16.69 24.84
N PHE A 39 -8.19 -16.15 24.78
CA PHE A 39 -8.57 -14.93 25.51
C PHE A 39 -9.90 -15.14 26.23
N VAL A 40 -10.14 -14.38 27.30
CA VAL A 40 -11.47 -14.25 27.92
C VAL A 40 -11.71 -12.76 28.12
N ASP A 41 -11.34 -12.22 29.29
CA ASP A 41 -11.45 -10.78 29.53
C ASP A 41 -10.49 -10.30 30.65
N LYS A 42 -10.38 -8.99 30.84
CA LYS A 42 -9.58 -8.38 31.89
C LYS A 42 -9.97 -8.97 33.25
N ALA A 43 -8.99 -9.54 33.95
CA ALA A 43 -9.19 -10.20 35.24
C ALA A 43 -9.36 -9.19 36.40
N ILE A 44 -10.30 -8.26 36.23
CA ILE A 44 -10.69 -7.22 37.19
C ILE A 44 -12.22 -7.02 37.13
N LEU A 45 -12.79 -6.46 38.20
CA LEU A 45 -14.19 -6.02 38.18
C LEU A 45 -14.33 -4.80 37.24
N PRO A 46 -15.48 -4.63 36.54
CA PRO A 46 -16.68 -5.47 36.62
C PRO A 46 -16.71 -6.67 35.66
N TYR A 47 -15.72 -6.84 34.78
CA TYR A 47 -15.73 -7.84 33.71
C TYR A 47 -15.64 -9.27 34.24
N ILE A 48 -14.79 -9.46 35.26
CA ILE A 48 -14.53 -10.76 35.87
C ILE A 48 -14.61 -10.67 37.39
N SER A 49 -15.07 -11.75 38.02
CA SER A 49 -15.08 -11.87 39.48
C SER A 49 -13.66 -11.89 40.04
N THR A 50 -13.35 -10.95 40.92
CA THR A 50 -12.10 -10.90 41.68
C THR A 50 -12.14 -11.70 42.98
N LEU A 51 -13.25 -12.38 43.27
CA LEU A 51 -13.31 -13.31 44.40
C LEU A 51 -12.31 -14.46 44.16
N PRO A 52 -11.72 -15.02 45.24
CA PRO A 52 -10.81 -16.14 45.12
C PRO A 52 -11.42 -17.24 44.25
N PHE A 53 -10.73 -17.60 43.16
CA PHE A 53 -11.21 -18.62 42.25
C PHE A 53 -11.34 -19.96 42.99
N ASN A 54 -12.55 -20.50 43.02
CA ASN A 54 -12.81 -21.82 43.58
C ASN A 54 -12.90 -22.83 42.44
N ALA A 55 -11.88 -23.67 42.29
CA ALA A 55 -11.85 -24.74 41.29
C ALA A 55 -13.04 -25.71 41.43
N ASP A 56 -13.63 -25.86 42.62
CA ASP A 56 -14.80 -26.72 42.82
C ASP A 56 -16.06 -26.21 42.10
N SER A 57 -16.16 -24.89 41.87
CA SER A 57 -17.29 -24.26 41.18
C SER A 57 -17.25 -24.43 39.67
N CYS A 58 -16.06 -24.65 39.11
CA CYS A 58 -15.87 -25.08 37.73
C CYS A 58 -14.61 -25.95 37.62
N PRO A 59 -14.74 -27.29 37.75
CA PRO A 59 -13.61 -28.22 37.78
C PRO A 59 -12.74 -28.19 36.51
N GLU A 60 -13.33 -27.80 35.38
CA GLU A 60 -12.69 -27.74 34.08
C GLU A 60 -12.19 -26.34 33.73
N CYS A 61 -12.49 -25.33 34.56
CA CYS A 61 -12.03 -23.98 34.35
C CYS A 61 -10.67 -23.74 35.00
N GLU A 62 -10.01 -22.67 34.58
CA GLU A 62 -8.90 -22.08 35.31
C GLU A 62 -9.23 -20.69 35.85
N ALA A 63 -8.29 -20.14 36.63
CA ALA A 63 -8.38 -18.77 37.09
C ALA A 63 -8.49 -17.82 35.89
N PRO A 64 -9.43 -16.86 35.92
CA PRO A 64 -9.66 -15.95 34.81
C PRO A 64 -8.43 -15.16 34.35
N PHE A 65 -8.42 -14.77 33.07
CA PHE A 65 -7.31 -14.10 32.42
C PHE A 65 -7.79 -13.34 31.18
N SER A 66 -7.04 -12.32 30.76
CA SER A 66 -7.34 -11.56 29.53
C SER A 66 -6.88 -12.31 28.29
N TYR A 67 -5.57 -12.55 28.14
CA TYR A 67 -5.01 -13.27 27.00
C TYR A 67 -3.81 -14.13 27.40
N LYS A 68 -3.67 -15.27 26.72
CA LYS A 68 -2.52 -16.15 26.78
C LYS A 68 -2.14 -16.63 25.39
N ASN A 69 -0.86 -16.50 25.05
CA ASN A 69 -0.25 -17.25 23.97
C ASN A 69 0.12 -18.65 24.51
N ILE A 70 -0.65 -19.66 24.14
CA ILE A 70 -0.44 -21.04 24.60
C ILE A 70 0.65 -21.74 23.77
N LEU A 71 0.69 -21.47 22.47
CA LEU A 71 1.61 -22.11 21.54
C LEU A 71 2.08 -21.11 20.49
N SER A 72 3.38 -20.81 20.51
CA SER A 72 4.07 -20.09 19.43
C SER A 72 4.03 -20.90 18.12
N LEU A 73 4.17 -20.21 16.99
CA LEU A 73 4.03 -20.78 15.66
C LEU A 73 4.99 -21.96 15.41
N THR A 74 4.43 -23.15 15.18
CA THR A 74 5.16 -24.40 14.91
C THR A 74 4.66 -25.08 13.63
N ASP A 75 5.47 -25.95 13.04
CA ASP A 75 5.09 -26.82 11.92
C ASP A 75 4.56 -28.21 12.37
N ASP A 76 4.61 -28.48 13.68
CA ASP A 76 4.13 -29.73 14.28
C ASP A 76 2.63 -29.67 14.64
N SER A 77 1.84 -30.44 13.88
CA SER A 77 0.40 -30.61 14.10
C SER A 77 0.04 -31.22 15.45
N SER A 78 0.86 -32.14 15.95
CA SER A 78 0.58 -32.87 17.19
C SER A 78 0.74 -31.97 18.40
N ILE A 79 1.75 -31.08 18.40
CA ILE A 79 1.93 -30.07 19.44
C ILE A 79 0.74 -29.10 19.44
N PHE A 80 0.28 -28.66 18.26
CA PHE A 80 -0.91 -27.82 18.16
C PHE A 80 -2.16 -28.47 18.75
N VAL A 81 -2.47 -29.70 18.36
CA VAL A 81 -3.65 -30.42 18.89
C VAL A 81 -3.56 -30.59 20.40
N ASN A 82 -2.37 -30.92 20.92
CA ASN A 82 -2.17 -31.05 22.37
C ASN A 82 -2.35 -29.71 23.10
N ALA A 83 -1.82 -28.62 22.56
CA ALA A 83 -1.96 -27.28 23.14
C ALA A 83 -3.43 -26.84 23.27
N VAL A 84 -4.24 -27.07 22.23
CA VAL A 84 -5.69 -26.77 22.24
C VAL A 84 -6.44 -27.68 23.23
N LYS A 85 -6.03 -28.95 23.31
CA LYS A 85 -6.64 -29.91 24.24
C LYS A 85 -6.38 -29.53 25.70
N GLU A 86 -5.15 -29.16 26.01
CA GLU A 86 -4.68 -28.87 27.38
C GLU A 86 -5.09 -27.48 27.87
N SER A 87 -5.37 -26.53 26.99
CA SER A 87 -5.86 -25.20 27.38
C SER A 87 -7.22 -25.30 28.09
N LYS A 88 -7.38 -24.61 29.21
CA LYS A 88 -8.62 -24.57 29.98
C LYS A 88 -9.46 -23.35 29.61
N VAL A 89 -10.77 -23.47 29.76
CA VAL A 89 -11.69 -22.33 29.65
C VAL A 89 -11.69 -21.52 30.95
N ALA A 90 -12.19 -20.29 30.91
CA ALA A 90 -12.49 -19.52 32.11
C ALA A 90 -13.89 -18.89 32.01
N SER A 91 -14.30 -18.18 33.05
CA SER A 91 -15.59 -17.50 33.12
C SER A 91 -15.39 -16.01 33.40
N ASN A 92 -16.18 -15.20 32.72
CA ASN A 92 -16.42 -13.78 32.94
C ASN A 92 -17.84 -13.56 33.49
N ILE A 93 -18.18 -12.31 33.78
CA ILE A 93 -19.46 -11.88 34.35
C ILE A 93 -20.33 -11.20 33.29
N ASP A 94 -19.77 -10.24 32.58
CA ASP A 94 -20.46 -9.54 31.51
C ASP A 94 -20.40 -10.31 30.20
N TYR A 95 -21.08 -9.78 29.19
CA TYR A 95 -21.30 -10.47 27.92
C TYR A 95 -20.25 -10.17 26.85
N PRO A 96 -19.77 -8.92 26.66
CA PRO A 96 -18.67 -8.66 25.73
C PRO A 96 -17.37 -9.26 26.26
N GLU A 97 -16.46 -9.62 25.35
CA GLU A 97 -15.20 -10.27 25.69
C GLU A 97 -13.99 -9.36 25.41
N GLY A 98 -12.86 -9.68 26.02
CA GLY A 98 -11.57 -8.99 25.85
C GLY A 98 -10.79 -9.41 24.61
N GLY A 99 -11.47 -9.84 23.54
CA GLY A 99 -10.82 -10.37 22.33
C GLY A 99 -9.85 -9.39 21.64
N PHE A 100 -10.09 -8.10 21.79
CA PHE A 100 -9.25 -7.04 21.22
C PHE A 100 -7.90 -6.89 21.94
N ASP A 101 -7.81 -7.15 23.25
CA ASP A 101 -6.52 -7.24 23.95
C ASP A 101 -5.69 -8.40 23.39
N GLY A 102 -6.31 -9.58 23.26
CA GLY A 102 -5.65 -10.76 22.72
C GLY A 102 -5.22 -10.58 21.27
N LEU A 103 -6.07 -9.95 20.45
CA LEU A 103 -5.76 -9.63 19.06
C LEU A 103 -4.58 -8.66 18.95
N MET A 104 -4.58 -7.57 19.73
CA MET A 104 -3.47 -6.61 19.74
C MET A 104 -2.16 -7.30 20.13
N GLN A 105 -2.16 -8.08 21.21
CA GLN A 105 -0.95 -8.80 21.65
C GLN A 105 -0.47 -9.80 20.60
N ALA A 106 -1.37 -10.57 19.97
CA ALA A 106 -1.02 -11.48 18.88
C ALA A 106 -0.42 -10.75 17.65
N ILE A 107 -0.84 -9.50 17.40
CA ILE A 107 -0.32 -8.66 16.31
C ILE A 107 1.08 -8.12 16.66
N VAL A 108 1.27 -7.56 17.87
CA VAL A 108 2.47 -6.79 18.21
C VAL A 108 3.62 -7.62 18.77
N CYS A 109 3.35 -8.77 19.37
CA CYS A 109 4.33 -9.69 19.94
C CYS A 109 4.96 -10.61 18.89
N GLU A 110 5.69 -10.03 17.92
CA GLU A 110 6.27 -10.79 16.81
C GLU A 110 7.21 -11.91 17.23
N ARG A 111 7.95 -11.75 18.33
CA ARG A 111 8.94 -12.73 18.78
C ARG A 111 8.31 -13.86 19.58
N GLU A 112 7.38 -13.51 20.45
CA GLU A 112 6.72 -14.42 21.38
C GLU A 112 5.74 -15.34 20.64
N ILE A 113 5.06 -14.81 19.62
CA ILE A 113 4.22 -15.60 18.70
C ILE A 113 5.06 -16.36 17.65
N ASP A 114 6.32 -15.94 17.42
CA ASP A 114 7.24 -16.45 16.38
C ASP A 114 6.76 -16.19 14.93
N TRP A 115 6.33 -14.95 14.66
CA TRP A 115 5.93 -14.53 13.31
C TRP A 115 7.13 -14.45 12.36
N ARG A 116 7.14 -15.30 11.33
CA ARG A 116 8.17 -15.23 10.27
C ARG A 116 8.14 -13.91 9.53
N ASN A 117 9.32 -13.44 9.11
CA ASN A 117 9.48 -12.18 8.38
C ASN A 117 8.96 -12.25 6.93
N GLN A 118 9.08 -13.40 6.28
CA GLN A 118 8.69 -13.61 4.87
C GLN A 118 7.61 -14.70 4.79
N SER A 119 6.41 -14.38 5.24
CA SER A 119 5.25 -15.25 5.11
C SER A 119 3.96 -14.45 5.08
N THR A 120 2.92 -15.02 4.48
CA THR A 120 1.54 -14.61 4.74
C THR A 120 1.23 -14.80 6.22
N ARG A 121 0.68 -13.78 6.87
CA ARG A 121 0.34 -13.79 8.30
C ARG A 121 -1.18 -13.67 8.43
N LEU A 122 -1.79 -14.66 9.07
CA LEU A 122 -3.23 -14.80 9.19
C LEU A 122 -3.59 -15.01 10.66
N ILE A 123 -4.49 -14.20 11.19
CA ILE A 123 -5.03 -14.34 12.53
C ILE A 123 -6.51 -14.66 12.43
N VAL A 124 -6.93 -15.71 13.13
CA VAL A 124 -8.32 -16.14 13.21
C VAL A 124 -8.80 -15.83 14.62
N LEU A 125 -9.75 -14.91 14.71
CA LEU A 125 -10.45 -14.61 15.96
C LEU A 125 -11.80 -15.32 15.91
N SER A 126 -11.99 -16.26 16.82
CA SER A 126 -13.22 -17.03 16.97
C SER A 126 -13.88 -16.76 18.31
N THR A 127 -15.16 -16.41 18.31
CA THR A 127 -15.98 -16.08 19.48
C THR A 127 -17.46 -16.14 19.15
N ASP A 128 -18.30 -16.40 20.14
CA ASP A 128 -19.76 -16.34 20.07
C ASP A 128 -20.34 -15.04 20.63
N ALA A 129 -19.48 -14.11 21.05
CA ALA A 129 -19.85 -12.88 21.76
C ALA A 129 -19.32 -11.60 21.08
N GLY A 130 -19.76 -10.47 21.64
CA GLY A 130 -19.26 -9.14 21.29
C GLY A 130 -17.85 -8.90 21.83
N PHE A 131 -17.32 -7.70 21.62
CA PHE A 131 -15.99 -7.33 22.10
C PHE A 131 -16.03 -5.98 22.83
N HIS A 132 -15.16 -5.84 23.83
CA HIS A 132 -14.87 -4.55 24.43
C HIS A 132 -13.99 -3.68 23.53
N ILE A 133 -14.20 -2.37 23.62
CA ILE A 133 -13.45 -1.34 22.87
C ILE A 133 -12.81 -0.32 23.80
N ALA A 134 -11.84 0.44 23.27
CA ALA A 134 -11.26 1.58 23.98
C ALA A 134 -12.33 2.48 24.62
N GLY A 135 -12.14 2.79 25.91
CA GLY A 135 -13.09 3.50 26.74
C GLY A 135 -13.84 2.59 27.73
N ASP A 136 -14.04 1.31 27.38
CA ASP A 136 -14.77 0.37 28.24
C ASP A 136 -14.00 0.06 29.53
N GLY A 137 -12.66 0.04 29.48
CA GLY A 137 -11.76 -0.18 30.61
C GLY A 137 -11.96 0.81 31.76
N LYS A 138 -12.58 1.98 31.48
CA LYS A 138 -12.88 3.00 32.47
C LYS A 138 -13.80 2.50 33.58
N LEU A 139 -14.68 1.54 33.28
CA LEU A 139 -15.55 0.91 34.29
C LEU A 139 -14.76 0.11 35.32
N GLY A 140 -13.66 -0.53 34.90
CA GLY A 140 -12.70 -1.20 35.78
C GLY A 140 -11.62 -0.29 36.38
N GLY A 141 -11.75 1.04 36.22
CA GLY A 141 -10.76 2.00 36.71
C GLY A 141 -9.51 2.15 35.84
N ILE A 142 -9.50 1.53 34.66
CA ILE A 142 -8.40 1.64 33.71
C ILE A 142 -8.64 2.86 32.82
N THR A 143 -7.70 3.81 32.85
CA THR A 143 -7.82 5.07 32.11
C THR A 143 -6.65 5.35 31.17
N LYS A 144 -5.61 4.52 31.22
CA LYS A 144 -4.45 4.65 30.35
C LYS A 144 -4.75 3.96 29.02
N PRO A 145 -4.70 4.67 27.88
CA PRO A 145 -4.93 4.07 26.57
C PRO A 145 -3.95 2.93 26.27
N ASN A 146 -4.35 2.04 25.36
CA ASN A 146 -3.48 0.99 24.85
C ASN A 146 -2.23 1.61 24.18
N ASP A 147 -1.06 1.02 24.41
CA ASP A 147 0.21 1.56 23.89
C ASP A 147 0.69 0.89 22.60
N LYS A 148 -0.05 -0.10 22.07
CA LYS A 148 0.28 -0.87 20.86
C LYS A 148 1.63 -1.60 20.95
N THR A 149 2.07 -1.94 22.16
CA THR A 149 3.32 -2.69 22.40
C THR A 149 3.08 -4.06 23.03
N CYS A 150 4.10 -4.92 22.95
CA CYS A 150 4.03 -6.29 23.45
C CYS A 150 4.27 -6.36 24.96
N HIS A 151 3.41 -7.08 25.66
CA HIS A 151 3.38 -7.19 27.12
C HIS A 151 3.09 -8.62 27.59
N LEU A 152 3.62 -9.62 26.88
CA LEU A 152 3.55 -11.01 27.31
C LEU A 152 4.71 -11.34 28.25
N ASP A 153 4.43 -12.10 29.31
CA ASP A 153 5.46 -12.68 30.15
C ASP A 153 6.09 -13.94 29.52
N ALA A 154 7.02 -14.56 30.24
CA ALA A 154 7.71 -15.77 29.79
C ALA A 154 6.77 -16.99 29.62
N ASP A 155 5.61 -16.98 30.29
CA ASP A 155 4.57 -18.00 30.18
C ASP A 155 3.51 -17.65 29.11
N GLY A 156 3.74 -16.56 28.36
CA GLY A 156 2.86 -16.10 27.29
C GLY A 156 1.60 -15.38 27.78
N ARG A 157 1.49 -15.02 29.06
CA ARG A 157 0.31 -14.33 29.61
C ARG A 157 0.44 -12.83 29.41
N TYR A 158 -0.67 -12.18 29.02
CA TYR A 158 -0.73 -10.72 28.96
C TYR A 158 -0.71 -10.14 30.38
N THR A 159 0.25 -9.25 30.64
CA THR A 159 0.53 -8.73 31.99
C THR A 159 -0.08 -7.38 32.27
N HIS A 160 -0.46 -6.61 31.24
CA HIS A 160 -0.92 -5.22 31.38
C HIS A 160 -2.45 -5.07 31.30
N TYR A 161 -3.19 -6.16 31.50
CA TYR A 161 -4.65 -6.17 31.38
C TYR A 161 -5.35 -5.22 32.36
N ASP A 162 -4.75 -4.94 33.51
CA ASP A 162 -5.24 -4.06 34.59
C ASP A 162 -4.64 -2.64 34.55
N VAL A 163 -3.73 -2.38 33.61
CA VAL A 163 -3.05 -1.08 33.47
C VAL A 163 -3.44 -0.37 32.18
N LEU A 164 -3.61 -1.11 31.08
CA LEU A 164 -3.91 -0.56 29.75
C LEU A 164 -5.36 -0.86 29.36
N ASP A 165 -6.03 0.14 28.83
CA ASP A 165 -7.39 0.01 28.28
C ASP A 165 -7.39 -0.92 27.05
N TYR A 166 -8.58 -1.39 26.68
CA TYR A 166 -8.76 -2.12 25.43
C TYR A 166 -8.31 -1.25 24.25
N PRO A 167 -7.79 -1.85 23.17
CA PRO A 167 -7.45 -1.10 21.97
C PRO A 167 -8.73 -0.68 21.23
N SER A 168 -8.64 0.42 20.51
CA SER A 168 -9.67 0.87 19.58
C SER A 168 -9.61 0.08 18.27
N VAL A 169 -10.71 0.10 17.51
CA VAL A 169 -10.76 -0.47 16.15
C VAL A 169 -9.68 0.13 15.25
N ALA A 170 -9.43 1.44 15.38
CA ALA A 170 -8.42 2.13 14.59
C ALA A 170 -7.00 1.65 14.91
N GLU A 171 -6.69 1.40 16.19
CA GLU A 171 -5.38 0.89 16.60
C GLU A 171 -5.15 -0.55 16.14
N ILE A 172 -6.19 -1.40 16.18
CA ILE A 172 -6.12 -2.75 15.58
C ILE A 172 -5.88 -2.65 14.08
N SER A 173 -6.60 -1.76 13.39
CA SER A 173 -6.47 -1.54 11.95
C SER A 173 -5.06 -1.09 11.56
N GLU A 174 -4.53 -0.09 12.26
CA GLU A 174 -3.17 0.44 12.07
C GLU A 174 -2.11 -0.65 12.29
N MET A 175 -2.23 -1.43 13.37
CA MET A 175 -1.22 -2.43 13.72
C MET A 175 -1.30 -3.67 12.83
N ALA A 176 -2.50 -4.13 12.46
CA ALA A 176 -2.67 -5.20 11.49
C ALA A 176 -2.15 -4.78 10.11
N ASP A 177 -2.40 -3.53 9.70
CA ASP A 177 -1.98 -3.03 8.40
C ASP A 177 -0.45 -2.91 8.30
N SER A 178 0.17 -2.20 9.25
CA SER A 178 1.63 -1.98 9.31
C SER A 178 2.43 -3.28 9.37
N ARG A 179 1.87 -4.33 9.98
CA ARG A 179 2.49 -5.67 10.09
C ARG A 179 2.09 -6.64 8.99
N ARG A 180 1.29 -6.18 8.01
CA ARG A 180 0.79 -6.94 6.85
C ARG A 180 0.07 -8.22 7.26
N MET A 181 -0.69 -8.15 8.35
CA MET A 181 -1.50 -9.25 8.87
C MET A 181 -2.91 -9.18 8.30
N GLN A 182 -3.50 -10.35 8.09
CA GLN A 182 -4.88 -10.51 7.64
C GLN A 182 -5.70 -11.08 8.78
N LEU A 183 -6.90 -10.53 8.99
CA LEU A 183 -7.78 -10.94 10.07
C LEU A 183 -8.96 -11.72 9.51
N ILE A 184 -9.33 -12.81 10.19
CA ILE A 184 -10.56 -13.55 9.95
C ILE A 184 -11.37 -13.52 11.23
N PHE A 185 -12.55 -12.92 11.17
CA PHE A 185 -13.55 -13.03 12.22
C PHE A 185 -14.45 -14.23 11.93
N ALA A 186 -14.32 -15.27 12.74
CA ALA A 186 -15.13 -16.49 12.68
C ALA A 186 -16.09 -16.50 13.87
N VAL A 187 -17.29 -15.99 13.70
CA VAL A 187 -18.22 -15.77 14.82
C VAL A 187 -19.58 -16.37 14.57
N THR A 188 -20.32 -16.65 15.64
CA THR A 188 -21.67 -17.21 15.54
C THR A 188 -22.61 -16.28 14.79
N GLN A 189 -23.70 -16.84 14.25
CA GLN A 189 -24.68 -16.11 13.45
C GLN A 189 -25.26 -14.88 14.18
N GLU A 190 -25.38 -14.93 15.50
CA GLU A 190 -25.91 -13.83 16.32
C GLU A 190 -25.01 -12.58 16.27
N GLN A 191 -23.69 -12.77 16.11
CA GLN A 191 -22.72 -11.68 16.04
C GLN A 191 -22.49 -11.15 14.62
N GLU A 192 -23.14 -11.74 13.60
CA GLU A 192 -22.97 -11.35 12.19
C GLU A 192 -23.13 -9.84 11.96
N PRO A 193 -24.18 -9.15 12.49
CA PRO A 193 -24.35 -7.73 12.22
C PRO A 193 -23.19 -6.88 12.76
N LEU A 194 -22.58 -7.27 13.88
CA LEU A 194 -21.49 -6.52 14.49
C LEU A 194 -20.19 -6.69 13.69
N TYR A 195 -19.78 -7.92 13.44
CA TYR A 195 -18.49 -8.20 12.81
C TYR A 195 -18.50 -7.97 11.28
N SER A 196 -19.67 -8.01 10.63
CA SER A 196 -19.81 -7.61 9.22
C SER A 196 -19.46 -6.13 9.01
N HIS A 197 -19.92 -5.23 9.90
CA HIS A 197 -19.54 -3.82 9.86
C HIS A 197 -18.08 -3.61 10.26
N LEU A 198 -17.58 -4.36 11.25
CA LEU A 198 -16.19 -4.26 11.68
C LEU A 198 -15.20 -4.57 10.54
N LYS A 199 -15.53 -5.56 9.70
CA LYS A 199 -14.74 -5.91 8.51
C LYS A 199 -14.53 -4.72 7.57
N GLU A 200 -15.50 -3.81 7.46
CA GLU A 200 -15.40 -2.64 6.57
C GLU A 200 -14.39 -1.61 7.08
N LEU A 201 -14.10 -1.60 8.39
CA LEU A 201 -13.21 -0.65 9.05
C LEU A 201 -11.74 -1.12 9.08
N ILE A 202 -11.50 -2.43 8.92
CA ILE A 202 -10.16 -3.02 9.01
C ILE A 202 -9.76 -3.60 7.65
N PRO A 203 -8.76 -3.01 6.97
CA PRO A 203 -8.28 -3.51 5.68
C PRO A 203 -7.88 -4.98 5.75
N ARG A 204 -8.10 -5.71 4.63
CA ARG A 204 -7.72 -7.13 4.48
C ARG A 204 -8.30 -8.05 5.56
N THR A 205 -9.49 -7.71 6.01
CA THR A 205 -10.26 -8.52 6.94
C THR A 205 -11.36 -9.28 6.21
N SER A 206 -11.60 -10.50 6.64
CA SER A 206 -12.73 -11.31 6.22
C SER A 206 -13.59 -11.68 7.42
N PHE A 207 -14.84 -11.99 7.14
CA PHE A 207 -15.81 -12.45 8.12
C PHE A 207 -16.38 -13.78 7.62
N SER A 208 -16.66 -14.71 8.53
CA SER A 208 -17.32 -15.98 8.24
C SER A 208 -18.17 -16.41 9.42
N ILE A 209 -19.33 -17.00 9.13
CA ILE A 209 -20.25 -17.50 10.15
C ILE A 209 -19.74 -18.85 10.66
N LEU A 210 -19.45 -18.91 11.95
CA LEU A 210 -19.13 -20.12 12.69
C LEU A 210 -20.42 -20.82 13.08
N GLU A 211 -20.53 -22.12 12.80
CA GLU A 211 -21.61 -22.93 13.35
C GLU A 211 -21.46 -23.01 14.88
N GLN A 212 -22.57 -23.24 15.60
CA GLN A 212 -22.55 -23.24 17.08
C GLN A 212 -21.58 -24.28 17.68
N ASP A 213 -21.27 -25.35 16.95
CA ASP A 213 -20.32 -26.38 17.37
C ASP A 213 -18.94 -26.21 16.73
N SER A 214 -18.69 -25.11 16.03
CA SER A 214 -17.47 -24.86 15.24
C SER A 214 -17.15 -25.92 14.17
N SER A 215 -18.10 -26.77 13.76
CA SER A 215 -17.83 -27.87 12.81
C SER A 215 -17.33 -27.40 11.45
N ASN A 216 -17.70 -26.18 11.03
CA ASN A 216 -17.30 -25.58 9.76
C ASN A 216 -15.98 -24.79 9.82
N ILE A 217 -15.29 -24.71 10.96
CA ILE A 217 -14.07 -23.91 11.10
C ILE A 217 -12.96 -24.35 10.12
N ILE A 218 -12.82 -25.65 9.84
CA ILE A 218 -11.83 -26.14 8.86
C ILE A 218 -12.15 -25.60 7.47
N SER A 219 -13.41 -25.66 7.04
CA SER A 219 -13.80 -25.27 5.68
C SER A 219 -13.66 -23.75 5.50
N ILE A 220 -14.00 -22.97 6.52
CA ILE A 220 -13.74 -21.53 6.59
C ILE A 220 -12.24 -21.26 6.39
N LEU A 221 -11.38 -21.83 7.23
CA LEU A 221 -9.94 -21.58 7.16
C LEU A 221 -9.32 -22.06 5.85
N THR A 222 -9.71 -23.24 5.38
CA THR A 222 -9.22 -23.80 4.13
C THR A 222 -9.62 -22.94 2.94
N SER A 223 -10.86 -22.41 2.92
CA SER A 223 -11.33 -21.54 1.85
C SER A 223 -10.63 -20.19 1.84
N GLN A 224 -10.42 -19.58 3.02
CA GLN A 224 -9.71 -18.30 3.14
C GLN A 224 -8.23 -18.44 2.77
N VAL A 225 -7.55 -19.49 3.25
CA VAL A 225 -6.16 -19.77 2.87
C VAL A 225 -6.04 -20.00 1.36
N LYS A 226 -6.99 -20.72 0.74
CA LYS A 226 -7.04 -20.90 -0.71
C LYS A 226 -7.27 -19.56 -1.42
N ASP A 227 -8.20 -18.73 -0.99
CA ASP A 227 -8.48 -17.43 -1.62
C ASP A 227 -7.23 -16.54 -1.61
N ILE A 228 -6.50 -16.52 -0.49
CA ILE A 228 -5.25 -15.77 -0.35
C ILE A 228 -4.16 -16.29 -1.29
N ILE A 229 -3.98 -17.62 -1.39
CA ILE A 229 -2.95 -18.22 -2.26
C ILE A 229 -3.31 -18.07 -3.74
N ASN A 230 -4.60 -18.10 -4.06
CA ASN A 230 -5.11 -18.04 -5.41
C ASN A 230 -5.17 -16.63 -5.98
N ARG A 231 -4.78 -15.62 -5.18
CA ARG A 231 -4.89 -14.22 -5.54
C ARG A 231 -3.59 -13.47 -5.29
N VAL A 232 -3.17 -12.70 -6.28
CA VAL A 232 -2.06 -11.75 -6.16
C VAL A 232 -2.57 -10.37 -6.56
N THR A 233 -2.59 -9.45 -5.60
CA THR A 233 -2.88 -8.02 -5.82
C THR A 233 -1.58 -7.23 -5.65
N ILE A 234 -1.31 -6.28 -6.55
CA ILE A 234 -0.17 -5.36 -6.44
C ILE A 234 -0.65 -4.01 -5.92
N ASN A 235 0.03 -3.51 -4.89
CA ASN A 235 -0.15 -2.16 -4.35
C ASN A 235 1.01 -1.26 -4.79
N VAL A 236 0.70 0.03 -4.99
CA VAL A 236 1.66 1.08 -5.33
C VAL A 236 1.55 2.17 -4.27
N GLU A 237 2.65 2.44 -3.58
CA GLU A 237 2.77 3.49 -2.56
C GLU A 237 3.78 4.54 -3.02
N GLY A 238 3.63 5.78 -2.53
CA GLY A 238 4.54 6.90 -2.85
C GLY A 238 4.23 7.64 -4.15
N ALA A 239 3.12 7.34 -4.83
CA ALA A 239 2.70 8.08 -6.01
C ALA A 239 2.27 9.52 -5.65
N SER A 240 2.78 10.50 -6.40
CA SER A 240 2.38 11.91 -6.27
C SER A 240 1.46 12.35 -7.42
N ASP A 241 0.88 13.54 -7.32
CA ASP A 241 0.05 14.11 -8.38
C ASP A 241 0.84 14.47 -9.67
N ALA A 242 2.17 14.46 -9.60
CA ALA A 242 3.04 14.68 -10.76
C ALA A 242 3.19 13.44 -11.65
N ILE A 243 2.82 12.25 -11.14
CA ILE A 243 2.98 10.98 -11.84
C ILE A 243 1.69 10.17 -11.86
N SER A 244 1.51 9.38 -12.91
CA SER A 244 0.47 8.36 -12.99
C SER A 244 1.13 7.00 -13.17
N VAL A 245 0.68 6.03 -12.38
CA VAL A 245 1.13 4.64 -12.46
C VAL A 245 -0.02 3.79 -12.97
N GLN A 246 0.19 3.11 -14.08
CA GLN A 246 -0.74 2.13 -14.64
C GLN A 246 -0.16 0.73 -14.50
N LEU A 247 -1.00 -0.21 -14.09
CA LEU A 247 -0.62 -1.61 -13.90
C LEU A 247 -1.34 -2.48 -14.91
N TYR A 248 -0.56 -3.31 -15.57
CA TYR A 248 -1.07 -4.38 -16.41
C TYR A 248 -0.59 -5.71 -15.87
N SER A 249 -1.45 -6.71 -15.88
CA SER A 249 -1.12 -8.05 -15.41
C SER A 249 -1.29 -9.06 -16.53
N LYS A 250 -0.35 -9.99 -16.63
CA LYS A 250 -0.43 -11.22 -17.39
C LYS A 250 -0.46 -12.36 -16.37
N CYS A 251 -1.67 -12.85 -16.10
CA CYS A 251 -1.94 -13.91 -15.14
C CYS A 251 -1.75 -15.29 -15.84
N LYS A 252 -2.67 -16.24 -15.61
CA LYS A 252 -2.76 -17.47 -16.42
C LYS A 252 -3.17 -17.22 -17.86
N ASP A 253 -3.87 -16.13 -18.10
CA ASP A 253 -4.22 -15.70 -19.43
C ASP A 253 -2.95 -15.20 -20.12
N GLU A 254 -2.66 -15.68 -21.33
CA GLU A 254 -1.45 -15.24 -22.06
C GLU A 254 -1.49 -13.74 -22.45
N LYS A 255 -2.63 -13.09 -22.24
CA LYS A 255 -2.91 -11.71 -22.60
C LYS A 255 -2.61 -10.76 -21.46
N LEU A 256 -1.93 -9.66 -21.79
CA LEU A 256 -1.68 -8.56 -20.89
C LEU A 256 -2.92 -7.66 -20.82
N GLU A 257 -3.50 -7.49 -19.64
CA GLU A 257 -4.69 -6.68 -19.43
C GLU A 257 -4.50 -5.68 -18.29
N GLU A 258 -5.18 -4.54 -18.35
CA GLU A 258 -5.09 -3.47 -17.34
C GLU A 258 -5.83 -3.92 -16.08
N ARG A 259 -5.08 -4.52 -15.15
CA ARG A 259 -5.57 -5.10 -13.90
C ARG A 259 -4.46 -5.03 -12.86
N THR A 260 -4.85 -4.74 -11.62
CA THR A 260 -3.96 -4.76 -10.45
C THR A 260 -3.93 -6.12 -9.74
N GLN A 261 -4.77 -7.05 -10.19
CA GLN A 261 -5.02 -8.32 -9.51
C GLN A 261 -5.10 -9.49 -10.50
N CYS A 262 -4.46 -10.59 -10.11
CA CYS A 262 -4.63 -11.92 -10.70
C CYS A 262 -5.38 -12.83 -9.74
N ASN A 263 -6.42 -13.50 -10.24
CA ASN A 263 -7.24 -14.47 -9.50
C ASN A 263 -7.04 -15.89 -10.04
N ASN A 264 -7.57 -16.89 -9.34
CA ASN A 264 -7.55 -18.30 -9.72
C ASN A 264 -6.14 -18.87 -9.95
N LEU A 265 -5.17 -18.38 -9.20
CA LEU A 265 -3.80 -18.92 -9.17
C LEU A 265 -3.76 -20.20 -8.33
N ASN A 266 -2.74 -21.02 -8.54
CA ASN A 266 -2.37 -22.14 -7.70
C ASN A 266 -0.95 -21.89 -7.16
N ALA A 267 -0.60 -22.57 -6.08
CA ALA A 267 0.77 -22.53 -5.56
C ALA A 267 1.79 -22.90 -6.66
N GLY A 268 2.78 -22.03 -6.88
CA GLY A 268 3.81 -22.22 -7.91
C GLY A 268 3.53 -21.56 -9.26
N ASP A 269 2.31 -21.05 -9.50
CA ASP A 269 2.03 -20.31 -10.73
C ASP A 269 2.79 -18.97 -10.76
N GLU A 270 3.39 -18.63 -11.89
CA GLU A 270 4.05 -17.34 -12.09
C GLU A 270 3.10 -16.34 -12.78
N VAL A 271 3.10 -15.10 -12.30
CA VAL A 271 2.38 -13.98 -12.91
C VAL A 271 3.35 -12.84 -13.23
N GLU A 272 3.07 -12.13 -14.30
CA GLU A 272 3.87 -11.00 -14.75
C GLU A 272 3.07 -9.70 -14.65
N PHE A 273 3.61 -8.71 -13.95
CA PHE A 273 3.05 -7.37 -13.89
C PHE A 273 3.93 -6.41 -14.69
N LYS A 274 3.33 -5.71 -15.65
CA LYS A 274 3.94 -4.58 -16.35
C LYS A 274 3.47 -3.29 -15.69
N VAL A 275 4.43 -2.56 -15.13
CA VAL A 275 4.21 -1.24 -14.54
C VAL A 275 4.56 -0.18 -15.57
N VAL A 276 3.62 0.72 -15.87
CA VAL A 276 3.83 1.88 -16.74
C VAL A 276 3.78 3.14 -15.89
N ILE A 277 4.91 3.83 -15.80
CA ILE A 277 5.02 5.09 -15.06
C ILE A 277 5.07 6.23 -16.06
N GLN A 278 4.19 7.21 -15.87
CA GLN A 278 4.10 8.40 -16.69
C GLN A 278 4.24 9.66 -15.83
N VAL A 279 5.12 10.57 -16.24
CA VAL A 279 5.28 11.89 -15.64
C VAL A 279 4.33 12.86 -16.35
N ASN A 280 3.38 13.43 -15.60
CA ASN A 280 2.33 14.30 -16.12
C ASN A 280 2.66 15.78 -16.01
N LYS A 281 3.43 16.17 -14.99
CA LYS A 281 3.88 17.54 -14.78
C LYS A 281 5.24 17.56 -14.08
N CYS A 282 5.93 18.67 -14.27
CA CYS A 282 7.12 19.02 -13.51
C CYS A 282 6.72 19.95 -12.35
N PRO A 283 6.87 19.53 -11.09
CA PRO A 283 6.70 20.41 -9.94
C PRO A 283 7.62 21.63 -10.01
N LYS A 284 7.19 22.74 -9.40
CA LYS A 284 8.04 23.95 -9.31
C LYS A 284 9.14 23.79 -8.27
N ASP A 285 8.83 23.08 -7.19
CA ASP A 285 9.79 22.75 -6.16
C ASP A 285 10.69 21.62 -6.66
N GLN A 286 12.00 21.84 -6.61
CA GLN A 286 13.00 20.86 -7.05
C GLN A 286 13.08 19.66 -6.10
N ASP A 287 12.70 19.83 -4.83
CA ASP A 287 12.67 18.74 -3.86
C ASP A 287 11.61 17.68 -4.23
N GLU A 288 10.57 18.08 -4.97
CA GLU A 288 9.53 17.19 -5.48
C GLU A 288 9.95 16.42 -6.76
N TRP A 289 11.14 16.66 -7.31
CA TRP A 289 11.61 15.99 -8.53
C TRP A 289 12.15 14.60 -8.25
N MET A 290 12.46 14.28 -6.99
CA MET A 290 12.86 12.95 -6.57
C MET A 290 11.69 12.29 -5.85
N ILE A 291 11.23 11.17 -6.39
CA ILE A 291 10.11 10.39 -5.84
C ILE A 291 10.53 8.94 -5.72
N THR A 292 10.29 8.33 -4.57
CA THR A 292 10.47 6.90 -4.37
C THR A 292 9.11 6.21 -4.38
N LEU A 293 8.93 5.27 -5.32
CA LEU A 293 7.75 4.41 -5.39
C LEU A 293 8.04 3.04 -4.80
N PHE A 294 7.08 2.51 -4.06
CA PHE A 294 7.12 1.13 -3.55
C PHE A 294 6.03 0.32 -4.23
N ILE A 295 6.43 -0.71 -4.96
CA ILE A 295 5.52 -1.63 -5.65
C ILE A 295 5.65 -3.00 -5.00
N SER A 296 4.61 -3.45 -4.31
CA SER A 296 4.65 -4.72 -3.58
C SER A 296 3.36 -5.52 -3.74
N PRO A 297 3.44 -6.86 -3.76
CA PRO A 297 2.28 -7.70 -3.53
C PRO A 297 1.66 -7.41 -2.16
N GLU A 298 0.33 -7.32 -2.12
CA GLU A 298 -0.42 -7.14 -0.89
C GLU A 298 -0.11 -8.26 0.11
N GLY A 299 0.18 -7.90 1.37
CA GLY A 299 0.50 -8.88 2.42
C GLY A 299 1.96 -9.37 2.46
N HIS A 300 2.84 -8.93 1.54
CA HIS A 300 4.24 -9.36 1.51
C HIS A 300 5.18 -8.22 1.89
N LYS A 301 6.23 -8.47 2.70
CA LYS A 301 7.21 -7.44 3.13
C LYS A 301 8.12 -6.90 2.01
N GLN A 302 8.35 -7.68 0.95
CA GLN A 302 9.24 -7.29 -0.15
C GLN A 302 8.53 -6.35 -1.12
N ALA A 303 9.22 -5.27 -1.49
CA ALA A 303 8.74 -4.30 -2.47
C ALA A 303 9.84 -4.03 -3.51
N LEU A 304 9.44 -3.87 -4.77
CA LEU A 304 10.26 -3.20 -5.78
C LEU A 304 10.27 -1.71 -5.44
N THR A 305 11.45 -1.19 -5.12
CA THR A 305 11.66 0.25 -4.88
C THR A 305 12.11 0.89 -6.18
N ILE A 306 11.43 1.95 -6.61
CA ILE A 306 11.77 2.71 -7.82
C ILE A 306 12.06 4.14 -7.40
N ASP A 307 13.34 4.52 -7.46
CA ASP A 307 13.77 5.91 -7.31
C ASP A 307 13.65 6.61 -8.67
N LEU A 308 12.65 7.49 -8.76
CA LEU A 308 12.35 8.28 -9.95
C LEU A 308 12.92 9.68 -9.78
N THR A 309 13.77 10.10 -10.71
CA THR A 309 14.22 11.50 -10.82
C THR A 309 13.61 12.13 -12.06
N MET A 310 12.82 13.19 -11.87
CA MET A 310 12.25 13.97 -12.95
C MET A 310 13.30 14.90 -13.54
N MET A 311 13.50 14.78 -14.85
CA MET A 311 14.34 15.72 -15.60
C MET A 311 13.48 16.85 -16.13
N CYS A 312 13.25 17.86 -15.28
CA CYS A 312 12.43 19.02 -15.59
C CYS A 312 13.22 20.18 -16.20
N ASP A 313 14.51 20.28 -15.87
CA ASP A 313 15.41 21.28 -16.41
C ASP A 313 16.28 20.72 -17.54
N CYS A 314 16.65 21.61 -18.45
CA CYS A 314 17.69 21.34 -19.44
C CYS A 314 19.03 21.91 -18.94
N LYS A 315 20.14 21.20 -19.19
CA LYS A 315 21.49 21.65 -18.79
C LYS A 315 21.92 23.01 -19.39
N CYS A 316 21.22 23.46 -20.44
CA CYS A 316 21.46 24.72 -21.12
C CYS A 316 20.61 25.89 -20.58
N GLU A 317 19.77 25.65 -19.57
CA GLU A 317 19.08 26.72 -18.86
C GLU A 317 20.05 27.41 -17.90
N GLN A 318 20.13 28.73 -17.98
CA GLN A 318 21.01 29.55 -17.14
C GLN A 318 20.30 30.86 -16.74
N PRO A 319 20.60 31.40 -15.54
CA PRO A 319 20.17 32.74 -15.15
C PRO A 319 20.64 33.78 -16.19
N GLY A 320 19.71 34.64 -16.64
CA GLY A 320 19.82 35.34 -17.92
C GLY A 320 20.68 36.61 -17.93
N ASP A 321 22.00 36.45 -17.80
CA ASP A 321 22.94 37.51 -18.20
C ASP A 321 22.77 37.87 -19.70
N GLN A 322 22.40 36.90 -20.53
CA GLN A 322 22.16 37.07 -21.98
C GLN A 322 20.75 37.61 -22.31
N CYS A 323 19.84 37.65 -21.32
CA CYS A 323 18.45 38.09 -21.45
C CYS A 323 18.21 39.43 -20.74
N SER A 324 19.18 40.35 -20.88
CA SER A 324 19.15 41.69 -20.29
C SER A 324 18.94 41.70 -18.76
N LYS A 325 19.24 40.59 -18.06
CA LYS A 325 19.02 40.37 -16.63
C LYS A 325 17.56 40.45 -16.17
N VAL A 326 16.60 40.46 -17.11
CA VAL A 326 15.16 40.55 -16.87
C VAL A 326 14.40 39.39 -17.53
N GLY A 327 15.09 38.25 -17.68
CA GLY A 327 14.53 37.01 -18.18
C GLY A 327 15.46 35.84 -17.93
N ASP A 328 14.94 34.64 -18.13
CA ASP A 328 15.68 33.39 -18.01
C ASP A 328 16.17 32.91 -19.38
N TYR A 329 17.44 32.51 -19.49
CA TYR A 329 17.96 31.95 -20.74
C TYR A 329 17.66 30.45 -20.79
N LYS A 330 16.80 30.05 -21.72
CA LYS A 330 16.40 28.66 -21.93
C LYS A 330 16.92 28.17 -23.28
N CYS A 331 18.13 27.60 -23.28
CA CYS A 331 18.66 26.81 -24.40
C CYS A 331 18.64 27.51 -25.78
N GLY A 332 19.03 28.78 -25.84
CA GLY A 332 19.07 29.56 -27.08
C GLY A 332 17.99 30.63 -27.20
N VAL A 333 17.03 30.65 -26.28
CA VAL A 333 15.90 31.59 -26.29
C VAL A 333 15.71 32.22 -24.91
N CYS A 334 15.38 33.50 -24.85
CA CYS A 334 15.08 34.19 -23.61
C CYS A 334 13.59 34.09 -23.23
N SER A 335 13.32 33.69 -22.00
CA SER A 335 11.99 33.72 -21.36
C SER A 335 11.89 34.95 -20.45
N CYS A 336 11.34 36.03 -20.99
CA CYS A 336 11.29 37.32 -20.30
C CYS A 336 10.33 37.35 -19.10
N HIS A 337 10.71 38.07 -18.06
CA HIS A 337 9.86 38.34 -16.90
C HIS A 337 8.63 39.18 -17.31
N PRO A 338 7.54 39.15 -16.52
CA PRO A 338 6.35 39.96 -16.82
C PRO A 338 6.68 41.44 -17.02
N GLY A 339 6.21 42.02 -18.12
CA GLY A 339 6.51 43.40 -18.49
C GLY A 339 7.62 43.56 -19.54
N TYR A 340 8.39 42.51 -19.83
CA TYR A 340 9.48 42.53 -20.80
C TYR A 340 9.22 41.60 -21.99
N ILE A 341 9.65 42.03 -23.19
CA ILE A 341 9.52 41.29 -24.45
C ILE A 341 10.78 41.51 -25.33
N GLY A 342 10.86 40.83 -26.47
CA GLY A 342 12.02 40.84 -27.36
C GLY A 342 12.87 39.57 -27.23
N ASP A 343 13.76 39.34 -28.20
CA ASP A 343 14.58 38.13 -28.27
C ASP A 343 15.56 38.01 -27.10
N LYS A 344 15.92 39.13 -26.48
CA LYS A 344 16.81 39.24 -25.31
C LYS A 344 16.15 39.98 -24.14
N CYS A 345 14.83 40.11 -24.13
CA CYS A 345 14.08 40.84 -23.10
C CYS A 345 14.48 42.31 -22.96
N GLU A 346 14.93 42.91 -24.06
CA GLU A 346 15.44 44.27 -24.14
C GLU A 346 14.34 45.35 -24.11
N CYS A 347 13.09 44.96 -24.35
CA CYS A 347 11.97 45.87 -24.49
C CYS A 347 11.01 45.79 -23.30
N GLU A 348 10.73 46.94 -22.67
CA GLU A 348 9.75 47.07 -21.62
C GLU A 348 8.38 47.50 -22.20
N LEU A 349 7.30 46.79 -21.84
CA LEU A 349 5.94 47.07 -22.30
C LEU A 349 5.37 48.41 -21.77
N SER A 350 5.93 48.93 -20.67
CA SER A 350 5.55 50.21 -20.04
C SER A 350 6.27 51.43 -20.63
N GLY A 351 7.29 51.22 -21.48
CA GLY A 351 8.11 52.29 -22.06
C GLY A 351 7.53 52.87 -23.34
N ASN A 352 7.62 54.20 -23.49
CA ASN A 352 7.23 54.90 -24.71
C ASN A 352 8.09 54.46 -25.91
N GLU A 353 7.42 54.11 -27.00
CA GLU A 353 7.88 54.06 -28.41
C GLU A 353 9.22 53.37 -28.67
N VAL A 354 9.24 52.03 -28.62
CA VAL A 354 10.24 51.26 -29.40
C VAL A 354 9.67 51.05 -30.80
N GLN A 355 10.23 51.78 -31.79
CA GLN A 355 9.92 51.59 -33.21
C GLN A 355 10.33 50.17 -33.65
N SER A 356 9.38 49.24 -33.68
CA SER A 356 9.53 48.00 -34.44
C SER A 356 8.91 48.15 -35.81
N THR A 357 9.62 47.69 -36.85
CA THR A 357 9.06 47.60 -38.20
C THR A 357 7.94 46.57 -38.23
N ASP A 358 6.73 46.97 -38.66
CA ASP A 358 5.56 46.08 -38.80
C ASP A 358 5.81 44.81 -39.62
N GLU A 359 6.87 44.79 -40.43
CA GLU A 359 7.27 43.65 -41.25
C GLU A 359 7.65 42.41 -40.44
N SER A 360 8.27 42.56 -39.27
CA SER A 360 8.67 41.40 -38.43
C SER A 360 7.48 40.67 -37.80
N CYS A 361 6.31 41.31 -37.80
CA CYS A 361 5.06 40.76 -37.27
C CYS A 361 4.09 40.31 -38.38
N LYS A 362 4.58 40.17 -39.60
CA LYS A 362 3.85 39.64 -40.76
C LYS A 362 4.42 38.27 -41.13
N LEU A 363 3.53 37.29 -41.35
CA LEU A 363 3.91 35.96 -41.81
C LEU A 363 4.42 35.98 -43.26
N THR A 364 3.84 36.84 -44.09
CA THR A 364 4.21 37.11 -45.48
C THR A 364 3.98 38.60 -45.78
N ASN A 365 4.57 39.12 -46.87
CA ASN A 365 4.36 40.53 -47.29
C ASN A 365 2.87 40.89 -47.52
N SER A 366 2.01 39.89 -47.78
CA SER A 366 0.56 40.05 -47.96
C SER A 366 -0.27 39.80 -46.71
N SER A 367 0.34 39.35 -45.61
CA SER A 367 -0.38 39.08 -44.35
C SER A 367 -0.62 40.35 -43.54
N LEU A 368 -1.73 40.37 -42.80
CA LEU A 368 -2.00 41.42 -41.82
C LEU A 368 -1.02 41.30 -40.66
N VAL A 369 -0.57 42.45 -40.14
CA VAL A 369 0.24 42.53 -38.92
C VAL A 369 -0.48 41.78 -37.80
N CYS A 370 0.21 40.83 -37.18
CA CYS A 370 -0.33 39.99 -36.09
C CYS A 370 -1.67 39.31 -36.42
N SER A 371 -1.88 38.99 -37.70
CA SER A 371 -3.13 38.41 -38.21
C SER A 371 -4.38 39.23 -37.83
N GLY A 372 -4.22 40.53 -37.57
CA GLY A 372 -5.29 41.44 -37.15
C GLY A 372 -5.81 41.26 -35.71
N GLN A 373 -5.17 40.42 -34.88
CA GLN A 373 -5.64 40.12 -33.51
C GLN A 373 -4.81 40.76 -32.39
N GLY A 374 -3.86 41.60 -32.75
CA GLY A 374 -2.95 42.23 -31.80
C GLY A 374 -2.18 43.37 -32.41
N ASP A 375 -1.34 43.98 -31.60
CA ASP A 375 -0.42 45.05 -32.01
C ASP A 375 1.01 44.47 -32.08
N CYS A 376 1.80 44.92 -33.06
CA CYS A 376 3.20 44.56 -33.16
C CYS A 376 4.02 45.47 -32.24
N ILE A 377 4.61 44.90 -31.19
CA ILE A 377 5.42 45.65 -30.23
C ILE A 377 6.77 44.97 -30.14
N CYS A 378 7.86 45.70 -30.41
CA CYS A 378 9.23 45.20 -30.38
C CYS A 378 9.40 43.91 -31.22
N GLY A 379 8.78 43.91 -32.42
CA GLY A 379 8.87 42.82 -33.38
C GLY A 379 8.11 41.54 -32.99
N MET A 380 7.33 41.58 -31.90
CA MET A 380 6.49 40.49 -31.43
C MET A 380 5.01 40.87 -31.43
N CYS A 381 4.15 39.89 -31.71
CA CYS A 381 2.71 40.08 -31.69
C CYS A 381 2.14 39.98 -30.28
N VAL A 382 1.58 41.10 -29.81
CA VAL A 382 0.90 41.21 -28.53
C VAL A 382 -0.62 41.22 -28.77
N CYS A 383 -1.27 40.12 -28.40
CA CYS A 383 -2.70 39.93 -28.64
C CYS A 383 -3.56 40.77 -27.70
N LYS A 384 -4.65 41.37 -28.23
CA LYS A 384 -5.63 42.11 -27.41
C LYS A 384 -6.48 41.10 -26.61
N THR A 385 -6.33 41.07 -25.29
CA THR A 385 -7.14 40.18 -24.44
C THR A 385 -8.55 40.74 -24.23
N LEU A 386 -9.57 40.04 -24.73
CA LEU A 386 -10.99 40.42 -24.59
C LEU A 386 -11.53 40.35 -23.14
N ARG A 387 -10.72 39.93 -22.16
CA ARG A 387 -11.10 39.85 -20.74
C ARG A 387 -9.96 40.34 -19.84
N LYS A 388 -10.10 41.57 -19.36
CA LYS A 388 -9.24 42.37 -18.45
C LYS A 388 -8.08 43.14 -19.15
N PRO A 389 -7.90 44.46 -18.88
CA PRO A 389 -6.98 45.32 -19.64
C PRO A 389 -5.49 45.22 -19.25
N GLU A 390 -5.14 44.45 -18.21
CA GLU A 390 -3.80 44.54 -17.58
C GLU A 390 -2.91 43.28 -17.79
N ARG A 391 -3.22 42.40 -18.75
CA ARG A 391 -2.34 41.24 -19.06
C ARG A 391 -2.18 41.02 -20.56
N TYR A 392 -1.12 41.57 -21.12
CA TYR A 392 -0.63 41.24 -22.46
C TYR A 392 -0.18 39.77 -22.52
N LYS A 393 -0.69 38.97 -23.49
CA LYS A 393 -0.26 37.58 -23.76
C LYS A 393 0.24 37.43 -25.21
N LYS A 394 1.27 36.59 -25.42
CA LYS A 394 1.71 36.18 -26.78
C LYS A 394 0.56 35.46 -27.51
N CYS A 395 0.39 35.73 -28.79
CA CYS A 395 -0.59 35.03 -29.63
C CYS A 395 -0.21 33.54 -29.76
N ALA A 396 -1.18 32.63 -29.57
CA ALA A 396 -0.91 31.19 -29.61
C ALA A 396 -0.60 30.71 -31.03
N GLN A 397 0.58 30.10 -31.23
CA GLN A 397 0.84 29.17 -32.33
C GLN A 397 0.65 27.74 -31.81
N VAL A 398 -0.23 26.99 -32.50
CA VAL A 398 -0.37 25.52 -32.57
C VAL A 398 -0.15 24.71 -31.28
N MET A 399 -1.22 24.06 -30.79
CA MET A 399 -1.08 22.96 -29.82
C MET A 399 -0.21 21.85 -30.41
N VAL A 400 0.94 21.60 -29.80
CA VAL A 400 1.79 20.44 -30.09
C VAL A 400 1.34 19.29 -29.18
N HIS A 401 1.01 18.14 -29.79
CA HIS A 401 0.90 16.88 -29.05
C HIS A 401 2.28 16.51 -28.50
N VAL A 402 2.43 16.53 -27.18
CA VAL A 402 3.63 16.03 -26.50
C VAL A 402 3.56 14.50 -26.49
N ASN A 403 4.51 13.86 -27.17
CA ASN A 403 4.71 12.42 -27.02
C ASN A 403 5.34 12.16 -25.65
N VAL A 404 4.56 11.54 -24.76
CA VAL A 404 5.01 11.09 -23.45
C VAL A 404 5.94 9.89 -23.62
N ILE A 405 7.16 9.99 -23.10
CA ILE A 405 8.08 8.86 -23.00
C ILE A 405 7.59 7.96 -21.87
N SER A 406 7.06 6.79 -22.20
CA SER A 406 6.68 5.76 -21.24
C SER A 406 7.87 4.84 -20.97
N ALA A 407 8.13 4.57 -19.70
CA ALA A 407 9.12 3.59 -19.28
C ALA A 407 8.39 2.42 -18.61
N GLY A 408 8.71 1.19 -19.01
CA GLY A 408 8.05 -0.02 -18.53
C GLY A 408 9.00 -0.91 -17.75
N ALA A 409 8.67 -1.22 -16.50
CA ALA A 409 9.33 -2.26 -15.71
C ALA A 409 8.46 -3.52 -15.71
N SER A 410 9.09 -4.70 -15.86
CA SER A 410 8.40 -6.00 -15.74
C SER A 410 8.82 -6.65 -14.42
N LEU A 411 7.81 -6.99 -13.61
CA LEU A 411 7.95 -7.67 -12.34
C LEU A 411 7.41 -9.09 -12.49
N ARG A 412 8.24 -10.09 -12.19
CA ARG A 412 7.79 -11.49 -12.05
C ARG A 412 7.67 -11.87 -10.59
N THR A 413 6.53 -12.44 -10.23
CA THR A 413 6.27 -12.98 -8.90
C THR A 413 5.51 -14.30 -9.01
N SER A 414 5.77 -15.22 -8.08
CA SER A 414 5.12 -16.53 -8.02
C SER A 414 4.06 -16.58 -6.92
N ALA A 415 2.91 -17.19 -7.19
CA ALA A 415 1.92 -17.58 -6.20
C ALA A 415 2.53 -18.55 -5.18
N SER A 416 2.23 -18.36 -3.90
CA SER A 416 3.06 -18.85 -2.79
C SER A 416 3.35 -20.35 -2.83
N SER A 417 4.61 -20.70 -3.07
CA SER A 417 5.21 -22.02 -2.80
C SER A 417 6.61 -21.78 -2.25
N ALA A 418 6.73 -21.64 -0.92
CA ALA A 418 7.96 -21.60 -0.10
C ALA A 418 9.18 -20.73 -0.52
N LYS A 419 9.17 -20.08 -1.69
CA LYS A 419 10.22 -19.30 -2.33
C LYS A 419 9.55 -18.32 -3.32
N THR A 420 9.03 -17.22 -2.80
CA THR A 420 8.68 -16.09 -3.68
C THR A 420 9.98 -15.32 -3.92
N ALA A 421 10.53 -15.43 -5.14
CA ALA A 421 11.65 -14.63 -5.60
C ALA A 421 11.11 -13.49 -6.47
N LEU A 422 11.31 -12.25 -6.03
CA LEU A 422 10.99 -11.07 -6.83
C LEU A 422 12.10 -10.90 -7.88
N ASN A 423 11.85 -11.35 -9.11
CA ASN A 423 12.81 -11.18 -10.20
C ASN A 423 12.49 -9.90 -10.96
N VAL A 424 13.40 -8.92 -10.83
CA VAL A 424 13.30 -7.61 -11.48
C VAL A 424 14.07 -7.65 -12.79
N LEU A 425 13.38 -7.48 -13.90
CA LEU A 425 14.01 -7.19 -15.19
C LEU A 425 13.91 -5.68 -15.42
N GLY A 426 14.94 -4.92 -15.00
CA GLY A 426 14.93 -3.47 -15.10
C GLY A 426 16.33 -2.84 -15.05
N SER A 427 16.54 -1.83 -15.89
CA SER A 427 17.73 -0.97 -15.93
C SER A 427 17.42 0.37 -15.24
N VAL A 428 18.45 1.12 -14.83
CA VAL A 428 18.33 2.52 -14.35
C VAL A 428 17.55 3.34 -15.40
N MET A 429 16.40 3.91 -15.02
CA MET A 429 15.52 4.65 -15.92
C MET A 429 15.58 6.15 -15.62
N ASN A 430 16.12 6.92 -16.55
CA ASN A 430 15.96 8.37 -16.61
C ASN A 430 14.76 8.68 -17.51
N ILE A 431 13.69 9.24 -16.94
CA ILE A 431 12.50 9.66 -17.69
C ILE A 431 12.60 11.17 -17.91
N SER A 432 12.65 11.59 -19.17
CA SER A 432 12.70 13.01 -19.54
C SER A 432 11.34 13.47 -20.09
N HIS A 433 10.91 14.65 -19.70
CA HIS A 433 9.78 15.32 -20.31
C HIS A 433 10.32 16.34 -21.32
N ALA A 434 10.07 16.12 -22.61
CA ALA A 434 10.49 17.04 -23.67
C ALA A 434 9.32 17.93 -24.09
N SER A 435 9.37 19.22 -23.76
CA SER A 435 8.54 20.25 -24.38
C SER A 435 9.28 20.80 -25.59
N SER A 436 8.85 20.45 -26.81
CA SER A 436 9.42 21.04 -28.02
C SER A 436 8.80 22.42 -28.28
N VAL A 437 9.63 23.45 -28.31
CA VAL A 437 9.28 24.78 -28.83
C VAL A 437 9.91 24.89 -30.21
N ASN A 438 9.15 24.63 -31.27
CA ASN A 438 9.59 24.94 -32.63
C ASN A 438 9.38 26.44 -32.88
N SER A 439 10.48 27.19 -32.97
CA SER A 439 10.48 28.55 -33.53
C SER A 439 10.79 28.47 -35.03
N PRO A 440 10.17 29.29 -35.90
CA PRO A 440 10.38 29.23 -37.34
C PRO A 440 11.66 30.01 -37.70
N VAL A 441 12.82 29.40 -37.50
CA VAL A 441 14.06 29.85 -38.16
C VAL A 441 14.76 28.64 -38.76
N GLU A 442 14.79 28.64 -40.08
CA GLU A 442 15.39 27.63 -40.93
C GLU A 442 16.92 27.61 -40.75
N LYS A 443 17.43 26.76 -39.85
CA LYS A 443 18.80 26.23 -39.92
C LYS A 443 18.79 24.73 -39.62
N ARG A 444 19.03 23.94 -40.66
CA ARG A 444 19.35 22.50 -40.57
C ARG A 444 20.54 22.31 -39.62
N ALA A 445 20.27 21.88 -38.39
CA ALA A 445 21.21 21.14 -37.58
C ALA A 445 20.64 19.73 -37.40
N LEU A 446 21.32 18.75 -37.97
CA LEU A 446 21.04 17.33 -37.77
C LEU A 446 21.29 17.00 -36.29
N LEU A 447 20.24 16.94 -35.48
CA LEU A 447 20.29 16.29 -34.17
C LEU A 447 20.23 14.78 -34.39
N PRO A 448 21.13 13.99 -33.76
CA PRO A 448 21.12 12.54 -33.93
C PRO A 448 19.82 11.99 -33.34
N THR A 449 19.10 11.20 -34.13
CA THR A 449 18.02 10.34 -33.66
C THR A 449 18.60 9.36 -32.65
N VAL A 450 18.42 9.63 -31.35
CA VAL A 450 18.68 8.64 -30.30
C VAL A 450 17.52 7.65 -30.32
N THR A 451 17.65 6.61 -31.14
CA THR A 451 16.85 5.39 -30.97
C THR A 451 17.22 4.77 -29.62
N PRO A 452 16.27 4.51 -28.71
CA PRO A 452 16.57 3.75 -27.51
C PRO A 452 16.91 2.33 -27.93
N THR A 453 18.21 2.01 -27.88
CA THR A 453 18.68 0.63 -28.06
C THR A 453 18.29 -0.14 -26.82
N VAL A 454 17.20 -0.90 -26.87
CA VAL A 454 16.88 -1.90 -25.85
C VAL A 454 17.88 -3.05 -26.04
N ARG A 455 19.02 -2.99 -25.35
CA ARG A 455 19.89 -4.16 -25.21
C ARG A 455 19.32 -5.03 -24.09
N SER A 456 18.62 -6.09 -24.48
CA SER A 456 18.28 -7.19 -23.58
C SER A 456 19.59 -7.80 -23.07
N LEU A 457 19.84 -7.69 -21.76
CA LEU A 457 20.89 -8.45 -21.09
C LEU A 457 20.20 -9.56 -20.28
N THR A 458 20.29 -10.79 -20.78
CA THR A 458 19.80 -11.97 -20.08
C THR A 458 20.82 -12.34 -19.02
N LEU A 459 20.54 -12.02 -17.74
CA LEU A 459 21.27 -12.61 -16.62
C LEU A 459 20.64 -13.98 -16.32
N LEU A 460 21.20 -15.01 -16.94
CA LEU A 460 20.99 -16.40 -16.53
C LEU A 460 21.74 -16.62 -15.22
N TRP A 461 21.01 -16.78 -14.13
CA TRP A 461 21.59 -17.38 -12.93
C TRP A 461 21.43 -18.89 -13.02
N SER A 462 22.50 -19.55 -13.43
CA SER A 462 22.70 -20.98 -13.20
C SER A 462 23.30 -21.15 -11.80
N SER A 463 22.64 -21.93 -10.94
CA SER A 463 23.29 -22.50 -9.76
C SER A 463 23.14 -24.02 -9.77
N PRO A 464 24.17 -24.75 -9.30
CA PRO A 464 24.55 -26.05 -9.81
C PRO A 464 23.68 -27.19 -9.27
N LEU A 465 23.53 -28.22 -10.12
CA LEU A 465 23.05 -29.54 -9.74
C LEU A 465 23.84 -30.12 -8.56
N GLN A 466 23.08 -30.69 -7.62
CA GLN A 466 23.38 -31.80 -6.71
C GLN A 466 24.53 -31.67 -5.70
N LYS A 467 24.16 -31.70 -4.41
CA LYS A 467 24.04 -32.96 -3.65
C LYS A 467 23.09 -32.82 -2.48
#